data_AF-A0A2N0S8F4-F1
#
_entry.id   AF-A0A2N0S8F4-F1
#
_cell.length_a   1.000
_cell.length_b   1.000
_cell.length_c   1.000
_cell.angle_alpha   90.00
_cell.angle_beta   90.00
_cell.angle_gamma   90.00
#
_symmetry.space_group_name_H-M   'P 1'
#
loop_
_entity.id
_entity.type
_entity.pdbx_description
1 polymer ?
#
loop_
_entity_poly.entity_id
_entity_poly.type
_entity_poly.pdbx_seq_one_letter_code
_entity_poly.pdbx_strand_id
1 'polypeptide(L)'
;MSENPDPIYLLRDFNLHRIDAELLDESDSIVSTLNEAKFIRLGSQKFDKSTTTTFQSKINENFYSLDALYHATVTRKLHHTEYSQDATRQQIPTRLAYMDRKDWLPFVNGFAFLPDSSSRHNNEKRRQPPTEETEEDIKNKRAKREEYRKNYQSFLNAIKPTEVVIFEEDIIFELGDYASWIKSADDYFLKRSHNSLGQERNSSEASRSSRSHHKKSRGSKVPLIVVPPSFNAFISMYNVKQLLEDQRFEPGSSVRTSGGKIEHNIFLTHNGIQYEITDNVKSLRDPDWDRVVCVITDGNEWVFKSYKWKTHEDTFNNVVGVYFKYNNEITPQKVQKWKVNIIEIHPEMRHKDAEAYMDFWNAVLKKSNA
;
A
#
# COMPACT_ATOMS: atom_id res chain seq x y z
N MET A 1 28.21 -3.73 -36.69
CA MET A 1 27.62 -2.38 -36.74
C MET A 1 27.44 -1.97 -35.29
N SER A 2 28.24 -1.02 -34.82
CA SER A 2 28.24 -0.56 -33.43
C SER A 2 26.91 0.12 -33.13
N GLU A 3 26.02 -0.58 -32.44
CA GLU A 3 24.81 0.01 -31.86
C GLU A 3 25.26 1.10 -30.89
N ASN A 4 25.04 2.36 -31.23
CA ASN A 4 25.15 3.44 -30.25
C ASN A 4 24.00 3.23 -29.24
N PRO A 5 24.30 2.87 -27.97
CA PRO A 5 23.30 2.72 -26.93
C PRO A 5 22.56 4.05 -26.75
N ASP A 6 21.23 3.97 -26.72
CA ASP A 6 20.38 5.14 -26.53
C ASP A 6 20.72 5.80 -25.18
N PRO A 7 21.00 7.13 -25.15
CA PRO A 7 21.46 7.86 -23.96
C PRO A 7 20.54 7.69 -22.74
N ILE A 8 19.27 7.36 -22.95
CA ILE A 8 18.31 7.06 -21.88
C ILE A 8 18.72 5.84 -21.05
N TYR A 9 19.17 4.76 -21.68
CA TYR A 9 19.59 3.57 -20.95
C TYR A 9 20.92 3.81 -20.25
N LEU A 10 21.79 4.63 -20.83
CA LEU A 10 23.03 5.07 -20.17
C LEU A 10 22.74 5.91 -18.91
N LEU A 11 21.72 6.77 -18.92
CA LEU A 11 21.27 7.49 -17.72
C LEU A 11 20.74 6.55 -16.63
N ARG A 12 20.02 5.50 -17.02
CA ARG A 12 19.59 4.44 -16.08
C ARG A 12 20.80 3.74 -15.49
N ASP A 13 21.75 3.32 -16.32
CA ASP A 13 22.95 2.61 -15.88
C ASP A 13 23.85 3.50 -15.00
N PHE A 14 23.91 4.81 -15.26
CA PHE A 14 24.53 5.80 -14.37
C PHE A 14 23.88 5.80 -12.98
N ASN A 15 22.55 5.89 -12.89
CA ASN A 15 21.87 5.88 -11.60
C ASN A 15 22.00 4.54 -10.84
N LEU A 16 22.14 3.44 -11.58
CA LEU A 16 22.43 2.12 -11.03
C LEU A 16 23.91 1.92 -10.65
N HIS A 17 24.74 2.97 -10.72
CA HIS A 17 26.18 2.97 -10.42
C HIS A 17 26.97 1.98 -11.28
N ARG A 18 26.50 1.70 -12.49
CA ARG A 18 27.21 0.85 -13.46
C ARG A 18 28.15 1.66 -14.34
N ILE A 19 27.92 2.96 -14.43
CA ILE A 19 28.61 3.89 -15.32
C ILE A 19 28.81 5.21 -14.55
N ASP A 20 29.94 5.87 -14.77
CA ASP A 20 30.20 7.22 -14.25
C ASP A 20 29.71 8.29 -15.24
N ALA A 21 29.18 9.38 -14.69
CA ALA A 21 28.81 10.56 -15.49
C ALA A 21 29.72 11.75 -15.16
N GLU A 22 30.31 12.32 -16.21
CA GLU A 22 31.13 13.52 -16.14
C GLU A 22 30.47 14.62 -16.97
N LEU A 23 30.38 15.82 -16.40
CA LEU A 23 29.93 17.01 -17.11
C LEU A 23 31.17 17.72 -17.67
N LEU A 24 31.17 18.03 -18.97
CA LEU A 24 32.31 18.62 -19.68
C LEU A 24 31.92 19.98 -20.27
N ASP A 25 32.81 20.97 -20.17
CA ASP A 25 32.66 22.27 -20.82
C ASP A 25 32.99 22.22 -22.33
N GLU A 26 33.06 23.39 -22.98
CA GLU A 26 33.44 23.48 -24.41
C GLU A 26 34.89 23.05 -24.68
N SER A 27 35.75 23.06 -23.64
CA SER A 27 37.18 22.75 -23.68
C SER A 27 37.50 21.34 -23.16
N ASP A 28 36.49 20.49 -22.98
CA ASP A 28 36.60 19.14 -22.42
C ASP A 28 37.14 19.08 -20.98
N SER A 29 36.96 20.16 -20.21
CA SER A 29 37.26 20.19 -18.77
C SER A 29 36.04 19.79 -17.94
N ILE A 30 36.28 19.05 -16.84
CA ILE A 30 35.22 18.56 -15.95
C ILE A 30 34.64 19.73 -15.15
N VAL A 31 33.32 19.92 -15.24
CA VAL A 31 32.58 20.97 -14.52
C VAL A 31 31.61 20.38 -13.49
N SER A 32 31.32 21.16 -12.44
CA SER A 32 30.47 20.71 -11.33
C SER A 32 28.98 21.02 -11.53
N THR A 33 28.65 21.95 -12.43
CA THR A 33 27.27 22.41 -12.65
C THR A 33 26.79 22.14 -14.07
N LEU A 34 25.49 21.87 -14.22
CA LEU A 34 24.87 21.57 -15.52
C LEU A 34 24.84 22.78 -16.45
N ASN A 35 24.84 24.00 -15.88
CA ASN A 35 24.79 25.24 -16.64
C ASN A 35 26.08 25.46 -17.44
N GLU A 36 27.24 25.22 -16.80
CA GLU A 36 28.58 25.37 -17.39
C GLU A 36 28.94 24.23 -18.34
N ALA A 37 28.27 23.08 -18.20
CA ALA A 37 28.50 21.93 -19.06
C ALA A 37 27.95 22.17 -20.47
N LYS A 38 28.67 21.75 -21.52
CA LYS A 38 28.16 21.63 -22.89
C LYS A 38 27.94 20.17 -23.29
N PHE A 39 28.77 19.28 -22.77
CA PHE A 39 28.69 17.85 -23.03
C PHE A 39 28.47 17.07 -21.75
N ILE A 40 27.75 15.96 -21.88
CA ILE A 40 27.55 14.98 -20.82
C ILE A 40 28.23 13.69 -21.31
N ARG A 41 29.25 13.27 -20.59
CA ARG A 41 29.92 12.00 -20.83
C ARG A 41 29.32 10.95 -19.91
N LEU A 42 28.75 9.91 -20.49
CA LEU A 42 28.19 8.75 -19.82
C LEU A 42 29.09 7.55 -20.16
N GLY A 43 30.01 7.20 -19.25
CA GLY A 43 30.98 6.13 -19.44
C GLY A 43 31.96 6.42 -20.58
N SER A 44 31.86 5.64 -21.65
CA SER A 44 32.70 5.78 -22.85
C SER A 44 32.13 6.70 -23.92
N GLN A 45 30.92 7.23 -23.73
CA GLN A 45 30.20 8.01 -24.75
C GLN A 45 29.95 9.44 -24.34
N LYS A 46 30.13 10.36 -25.29
CA LYS A 46 29.98 11.80 -25.12
C LYS A 46 28.76 12.27 -25.91
N PHE A 47 27.83 12.94 -25.24
CA PHE A 47 26.62 13.51 -25.83
C PHE A 47 26.57 15.02 -25.62
N ASP A 48 25.97 15.74 -26.56
CA ASP A 48 25.63 17.14 -26.34
C ASP A 48 24.47 17.21 -25.33
N LYS A 49 24.53 18.12 -24.36
CA LYS A 49 23.49 18.27 -23.34
C LYS A 49 22.10 18.58 -23.92
N SER A 50 22.06 19.22 -25.09
CA SER A 50 20.83 19.61 -25.79
C SER A 50 20.26 18.50 -26.69
N THR A 51 20.90 17.34 -26.75
CA THR A 51 20.46 16.20 -27.58
C THR A 51 19.04 15.78 -27.19
N THR A 52 18.14 15.72 -28.16
CA THR A 52 16.78 15.22 -27.97
C THR A 52 16.79 13.71 -27.79
N THR A 53 16.11 13.24 -26.74
CA THR A 53 16.05 11.81 -26.40
C THR A 53 14.77 11.16 -26.92
N THR A 54 14.65 9.84 -26.81
CA THR A 54 13.43 9.10 -27.19
C THR A 54 12.31 9.21 -26.15
N PHE A 55 12.53 9.89 -25.00
CA PHE A 55 11.52 10.07 -23.95
C PHE A 55 10.56 11.20 -24.30
N GLN A 56 9.28 10.85 -24.48
CA GLN A 56 8.25 11.79 -24.94
C GLN A 56 7.38 12.29 -23.78
N SER A 57 7.16 13.60 -23.73
CA SER A 57 6.25 14.23 -22.77
C SER A 57 4.81 13.83 -22.99
N LYS A 58 4.08 13.55 -21.91
CA LYS A 58 2.64 13.27 -21.95
C LYS A 58 1.77 14.52 -22.13
N ILE A 59 2.31 15.71 -21.86
CA ILE A 59 1.53 16.95 -21.93
C ILE A 59 1.64 17.58 -23.30
N ASN A 60 2.86 17.69 -23.81
CA ASN A 60 3.15 18.45 -25.04
C ASN A 60 3.50 17.55 -26.23
N GLU A 61 3.58 16.23 -26.05
CA GLU A 61 4.05 15.25 -27.04
C GLU A 61 5.47 15.50 -27.59
N ASN A 62 6.18 16.50 -27.08
CA ASN A 62 7.57 16.81 -27.43
C ASN A 62 8.54 15.89 -26.69
N PHE A 63 9.70 15.66 -27.31
CA PHE A 63 10.79 14.89 -26.73
C PHE A 63 11.60 15.73 -25.74
N TYR A 64 11.99 15.10 -24.64
CA TYR A 64 12.85 15.73 -23.64
C TYR A 64 14.32 15.73 -24.09
N SER A 65 15.02 16.82 -23.78
CA SER A 65 16.46 16.95 -23.95
C SER A 65 17.22 16.17 -22.87
N LEU A 66 18.47 15.79 -23.17
CA LEU A 66 19.29 14.97 -22.30
C LEU A 66 19.59 15.65 -20.95
N ASP A 67 19.84 16.95 -20.95
CA ASP A 67 20.05 17.77 -19.76
C ASP A 67 18.89 17.69 -18.76
N ALA A 68 17.65 17.75 -19.24
CA ALA A 68 16.44 17.67 -18.45
C ALA A 68 16.33 16.31 -17.72
N LEU A 69 16.63 15.24 -18.44
CA LEU A 69 16.58 13.86 -17.93
C LEU A 69 17.74 13.57 -16.97
N TYR A 70 18.93 14.07 -17.27
CA TYR A 70 20.07 13.97 -16.38
C TYR A 70 19.81 14.70 -15.06
N HIS A 71 19.31 15.94 -15.12
CA HIS A 71 18.95 16.70 -13.92
C HIS A 71 17.87 16.00 -13.10
N ALA A 72 16.82 15.48 -13.73
CA ALA A 72 15.78 14.71 -13.05
C ALA A 72 16.32 13.43 -12.38
N THR A 73 17.37 12.83 -12.94
CA THR A 73 18.05 11.63 -12.41
C THR A 73 18.91 11.96 -11.19
N VAL A 74 19.72 13.01 -11.27
CA VAL A 74 20.57 13.47 -10.16
C VAL A 74 19.72 13.94 -8.98
N THR A 75 18.65 14.68 -9.26
CA THR A 75 17.72 15.23 -8.25
C THR A 75 16.61 14.26 -7.85
N ARG A 76 16.78 12.95 -8.04
CA ARG A 76 15.75 11.93 -7.76
C ARG A 76 15.20 11.95 -6.33
N LYS A 77 15.99 12.42 -5.35
CA LYS A 77 15.61 12.50 -3.93
C LYS A 77 14.78 13.73 -3.59
N LEU A 78 14.78 14.77 -4.44
CA LEU A 78 14.08 16.03 -4.17
C LEU A 78 12.59 15.93 -4.46
N HIS A 79 11.76 16.60 -3.65
CA HIS A 79 10.34 16.73 -3.94
C HIS A 79 10.11 17.54 -5.22
N HIS A 80 8.99 17.37 -5.93
CA HIS A 80 8.79 17.99 -7.25
C HIS A 80 8.84 19.53 -7.23
N THR A 81 8.38 20.13 -6.13
CA THR A 81 8.45 21.57 -5.90
C THR A 81 9.91 22.06 -5.84
N GLU A 82 10.74 21.37 -5.07
CA GLU A 82 12.17 21.68 -4.91
C GLU A 82 12.95 21.42 -6.21
N TYR A 83 12.64 20.32 -6.90
CA TYR A 83 13.18 20.02 -8.23
C TYR A 83 12.91 21.16 -9.22
N SER A 84 11.68 21.67 -9.26
CA SER A 84 11.34 22.75 -10.19
C SER A 84 12.07 24.05 -9.83
N GLN A 85 12.29 24.33 -8.55
CA GLN A 85 13.07 25.49 -8.10
C GLN A 85 14.54 25.35 -8.48
N ASP A 86 15.11 24.16 -8.31
CA ASP A 86 16.50 23.86 -8.67
C ASP A 86 16.71 23.91 -10.19
N ALA A 87 15.76 23.39 -10.98
CA ALA A 87 15.78 23.50 -12.44
C ALA A 87 15.76 24.96 -12.92
N THR A 88 15.00 25.84 -12.23
CA THR A 88 15.02 27.29 -12.49
C THR A 88 16.36 27.92 -12.14
N ARG A 89 16.98 27.51 -11.02
CA ARG A 89 18.30 28.01 -10.60
C ARG A 89 19.40 27.60 -11.58
N GLN A 90 19.34 26.39 -12.11
CA GLN A 90 20.28 25.83 -13.08
C GLN A 90 19.98 26.25 -14.53
N GLN A 91 18.95 27.08 -14.75
CA GLN A 91 18.53 27.59 -16.07
C GLN A 91 18.27 26.49 -17.11
N ILE A 92 17.67 25.37 -16.70
CA ILE A 92 17.42 24.25 -17.60
C ILE A 92 16.26 24.61 -18.55
N PRO A 93 16.44 24.52 -19.88
CA PRO A 93 15.43 24.94 -20.86
C PRO A 93 14.12 24.15 -20.76
N THR A 94 14.22 22.86 -20.47
CA THR A 94 13.08 21.95 -20.43
C THR A 94 13.03 21.23 -19.09
N ARG A 95 11.94 21.39 -18.34
CA ARG A 95 11.71 20.67 -17.08
C ARG A 95 10.79 19.49 -17.27
N LEU A 96 11.05 18.38 -16.58
CA LEU A 96 10.13 17.25 -16.59
C LEU A 96 8.84 17.62 -15.87
N ALA A 97 7.72 17.41 -16.55
CA ALA A 97 6.41 17.59 -15.95
C ALA A 97 6.22 16.59 -14.79
N TYR A 98 5.36 16.92 -13.83
CA TYR A 98 5.11 16.05 -12.67
C TYR A 98 4.71 14.62 -13.07
N MET A 99 3.84 14.49 -14.07
CA MET A 99 3.40 13.18 -14.60
C MET A 99 4.56 12.40 -15.21
N ASP A 100 5.37 13.05 -16.05
CA ASP A 100 6.50 12.43 -16.75
C ASP A 100 7.62 12.05 -15.76
N ARG A 101 7.86 12.88 -14.74
CA ARG A 101 8.80 12.58 -13.64
C ARG A 101 8.37 11.35 -12.85
N LYS A 102 7.06 11.15 -12.66
CA LYS A 102 6.52 9.98 -11.95
C LYS A 102 6.82 8.67 -12.69
N ASP A 103 6.91 8.68 -14.02
CA ASP A 103 7.26 7.50 -14.82
C ASP A 103 8.77 7.35 -15.03
N TRP A 104 9.47 8.49 -15.15
CA TRP A 104 10.93 8.54 -15.33
C TRP A 104 11.67 7.94 -14.13
N LEU A 105 11.29 8.30 -12.90
CA LEU A 105 12.01 7.87 -11.69
C LEU A 105 11.99 6.33 -11.50
N PRO A 106 10.85 5.63 -11.63
CA PRO A 106 10.84 4.17 -11.61
C PRO A 106 11.72 3.53 -12.69
N PHE A 107 11.76 4.09 -13.90
CA PHE A 107 12.61 3.58 -14.98
C PHE A 107 14.09 3.71 -14.64
N VAL A 108 14.52 4.90 -14.22
CA VAL A 108 15.92 5.19 -13.91
C VAL A 108 16.42 4.43 -12.67
N ASN A 109 15.52 4.10 -11.75
CA ASN A 109 15.82 3.22 -10.62
C ASN A 109 15.77 1.72 -10.96
N GLY A 110 15.46 1.35 -12.21
CA GLY A 110 15.39 -0.04 -12.65
C GLY A 110 14.13 -0.80 -12.20
N PHE A 111 13.13 -0.11 -11.64
CA PHE A 111 11.86 -0.70 -11.21
C PHE A 111 10.83 -0.83 -12.34
N ALA A 112 11.02 -0.15 -13.46
CA ALA A 112 10.09 -0.14 -14.59
C ALA A 112 10.82 -0.08 -15.95
N PHE A 113 10.13 -0.52 -17.00
CA PHE A 113 10.51 -0.27 -18.39
C PHE A 113 9.78 0.98 -18.91
N LEU A 114 10.39 1.71 -19.85
CA LEU A 114 9.72 2.83 -20.50
C LEU A 114 8.50 2.32 -21.29
N PRO A 115 7.34 2.97 -21.18
CA PRO A 115 6.16 2.58 -21.93
C PRO A 115 6.42 2.80 -23.43
N ASP A 116 6.33 1.72 -24.21
CA ASP A 116 6.43 1.77 -25.67
C ASP A 116 5.31 2.67 -26.22
N SER A 117 5.66 3.62 -27.10
CA SER A 117 4.71 4.58 -27.68
C SER A 117 3.60 3.89 -28.47
N SER A 118 3.77 2.61 -28.83
CA SER A 118 2.77 1.76 -29.46
C SER A 118 1.56 1.44 -28.57
N SER A 119 1.66 1.56 -27.24
CA SER A 119 0.60 1.12 -26.32
C SER A 119 -0.38 2.24 -25.89
N ARG A 120 -0.33 3.41 -26.53
CA ARG A 120 -1.04 4.64 -26.11
C ARG A 120 -2.53 4.73 -26.44
N HIS A 121 -3.13 3.75 -27.11
CA HIS A 121 -4.52 3.89 -27.61
C HIS A 121 -5.65 3.44 -26.66
N ASN A 122 -5.38 2.96 -25.44
CA ASN A 122 -6.44 2.30 -24.65
C ASN A 122 -6.87 2.97 -23.33
N ASN A 123 -6.45 4.20 -23.03
CA ASN A 123 -6.87 4.87 -21.78
C ASN A 123 -7.51 6.25 -21.96
N GLU A 124 -8.18 6.50 -23.09
CA GLU A 124 -9.14 7.60 -23.19
C GLU A 124 -10.46 7.18 -22.52
N LYS A 125 -10.51 7.22 -21.18
CA LYS A 125 -11.80 7.24 -20.48
C LYS A 125 -12.54 8.49 -20.95
N ARG A 126 -13.56 8.28 -21.80
CA ARG A 126 -14.60 9.24 -22.20
C ARG A 126 -14.68 10.43 -21.23
N ARG A 127 -14.07 11.55 -21.61
CA ARG A 127 -14.46 12.85 -21.06
C ARG A 127 -15.90 13.08 -21.52
N GLN A 128 -16.83 13.07 -20.58
CA GLN A 128 -18.17 13.57 -20.88
C GLN A 128 -18.05 15.08 -21.20
N PRO A 129 -18.80 15.59 -22.19
CA PRO A 129 -18.80 17.01 -22.49
C PRO A 129 -19.26 17.82 -21.27
N PRO A 130 -18.87 19.11 -21.15
CA PRO A 130 -19.24 19.95 -20.02
C PRO A 130 -20.77 20.04 -19.99
N THR A 131 -21.38 19.51 -18.94
CA THR A 131 -22.80 19.77 -18.68
C THR A 131 -22.86 21.14 -18.02
N GLU A 132 -23.67 22.05 -18.57
CA GLU A 132 -23.88 23.38 -17.99
C GLU A 132 -24.38 23.22 -16.55
N GLU A 133 -23.51 23.53 -15.58
CA GLU A 133 -23.84 23.43 -14.15
C GLU A 133 -24.90 24.48 -13.82
N THR A 134 -26.06 24.04 -13.34
CA THR A 134 -27.16 24.93 -12.95
C THR A 134 -26.74 25.73 -11.70
N GLU A 135 -27.22 26.97 -11.53
CA GLU A 135 -26.87 27.80 -10.36
C GLU A 135 -27.13 27.11 -9.01
N GLU A 136 -28.11 26.20 -8.98
CA GLU A 136 -28.48 25.39 -7.82
C GLU A 136 -27.40 24.34 -7.45
N ASP A 137 -26.71 23.77 -8.43
CA ASP A 137 -25.59 22.84 -8.21
C ASP A 137 -24.36 23.55 -7.66
N ILE A 138 -24.10 24.76 -8.15
CA ILE A 138 -23.02 25.62 -7.65
C ILE A 138 -23.31 26.03 -6.20
N LYS A 139 -24.57 26.37 -5.89
CA LYS A 139 -25.02 26.73 -4.54
C LYS A 139 -24.90 25.56 -3.57
N ASN A 140 -25.29 24.35 -3.99
CA ASN A 140 -25.15 23.13 -3.19
C ASN A 140 -23.68 22.75 -2.95
N LYS A 141 -22.82 22.85 -3.97
CA LYS A 141 -21.36 22.62 -3.81
C LYS A 141 -20.73 23.64 -2.85
N ARG A 142 -21.15 24.91 -2.90
CA ARG A 142 -20.70 25.95 -1.97
C ARG A 142 -21.18 25.68 -0.53
N ALA A 143 -22.47 25.39 -0.34
CA ALA A 143 -23.03 25.07 0.97
C ALA A 143 -22.31 23.87 1.64
N LYS A 144 -22.04 22.82 0.86
CA LYS A 144 -21.34 21.62 1.34
C LYS A 144 -19.88 21.89 1.73
N ARG A 145 -19.20 22.77 1.00
CA ARG A 145 -17.83 23.23 1.35
C ARG A 145 -17.82 24.07 2.61
N GLU A 146 -18.83 24.91 2.79
CA GLU A 146 -18.95 25.83 3.93
C GLU A 146 -19.32 25.10 5.23
N GLU A 147 -20.15 24.06 5.13
CA GLU A 147 -20.43 23.11 6.20
C GLU A 147 -19.17 22.35 6.63
N TYR A 148 -18.38 21.85 5.67
CA TYR A 148 -17.11 21.20 5.96
C TYR A 148 -16.13 22.15 6.67
N ARG A 149 -16.07 23.42 6.22
CA ARG A 149 -15.23 24.45 6.85
C ARG A 149 -15.65 24.77 8.29
N LYS A 150 -16.96 24.82 8.56
CA LYS A 150 -17.50 25.01 9.92
C LYS A 150 -17.19 23.82 10.83
N ASN A 151 -17.34 22.59 10.34
CA ASN A 151 -16.98 21.39 11.10
C ASN A 151 -15.48 21.34 11.43
N TYR A 152 -14.63 21.69 10.46
CA TYR A 152 -13.19 21.77 10.69
C TYR A 152 -12.81 22.84 11.70
N GLN A 153 -13.45 24.02 11.64
CA GLN A 153 -13.20 25.09 12.61
C GLN A 153 -13.68 24.73 14.03
N SER A 154 -14.82 24.05 14.17
CA SER A 154 -15.28 23.52 15.45
C SER A 154 -14.33 22.46 16.01
N PHE A 155 -13.76 21.62 15.16
CA PHE A 155 -12.74 20.64 15.56
C PHE A 155 -11.47 21.33 16.08
N LEU A 156 -10.98 22.36 15.39
CA LEU A 156 -9.82 23.15 15.84
C LEU A 156 -10.09 23.91 17.14
N ASN A 157 -11.30 24.43 17.32
CA ASN A 157 -11.68 25.15 18.55
C ASN A 157 -11.91 24.20 19.75
N ALA A 158 -12.24 22.92 19.49
CA ALA A 158 -12.38 21.89 20.53
C ALA A 158 -11.02 21.40 21.06
N ILE A 159 -9.95 21.65 20.32
CA ILE A 159 -8.57 21.44 20.76
C ILE A 159 -8.11 22.74 21.46
N LYS A 160 -8.55 22.97 22.71
CA LYS A 160 -7.87 23.96 23.57
C LYS A 160 -6.53 23.37 24.04
N PRO A 161 -5.46 24.17 24.11
CA PRO A 161 -4.14 23.68 24.47
C PRO A 161 -4.17 23.22 25.93
N THR A 162 -4.02 21.92 26.17
CA THR A 162 -3.59 21.45 27.48
C THR A 162 -2.08 21.64 27.46
N GLU A 163 -1.61 22.75 28.01
CA GLU A 163 -0.19 23.00 28.21
C GLU A 163 0.38 21.89 29.09
N VAL A 164 1.07 20.93 28.46
CA VAL A 164 2.11 20.17 29.15
C VAL A 164 3.40 20.91 28.82
N VAL A 165 3.74 21.87 29.67
CA VAL A 165 5.07 22.47 29.69
C VAL A 165 6.01 21.41 30.23
N ILE A 166 6.83 20.82 29.36
CA ILE A 166 7.97 20.00 29.77
C ILE A 166 9.12 20.99 29.95
N PHE A 167 9.55 21.23 31.19
CA PHE A 167 10.74 22.03 31.46
C PHE A 167 11.98 21.23 31.04
N GLU A 168 12.90 21.91 30.35
CA GLU A 168 14.11 21.35 29.74
C GLU A 168 15.16 20.88 30.76
N GLU A 169 14.89 21.05 32.07
CA GLU A 169 15.84 20.74 33.15
C GLU A 169 15.55 19.42 33.91
N ASP A 170 14.45 18.70 33.63
CA ASP A 170 14.07 17.50 34.38
C ASP A 170 14.61 16.17 33.80
N ILE A 171 15.52 16.21 32.82
CA ILE A 171 16.24 15.01 32.35
C ILE A 171 17.59 14.90 33.08
N ILE A 172 17.53 14.67 34.39
CA ILE A 172 18.63 14.04 35.12
C ILE A 172 18.19 12.63 35.48
N PHE A 173 18.72 11.68 34.73
CA PHE A 173 18.60 10.25 34.98
C PHE A 173 19.32 9.90 36.29
N GLU A 174 18.60 9.86 37.41
CA GLU A 174 18.97 8.98 38.52
C GLU A 174 18.25 7.65 38.36
N LEU A 175 19.06 6.59 38.25
CA LEU A 175 18.68 5.19 38.10
C LEU A 175 17.80 4.73 39.27
N GLY A 176 16.48 4.85 39.11
CA GLY A 176 15.45 4.32 40.00
C GLY A 176 14.65 3.20 39.36
N ASP A 177 15.08 1.98 39.63
CA ASP A 177 14.51 0.64 39.39
C ASP A 177 13.20 0.50 38.56
N TYR A 178 13.38 0.31 37.25
CA TYR A 178 12.34 -0.04 36.25
C TYR A 178 11.46 -1.23 36.66
N ALA A 179 11.94 -2.10 37.56
CA ALA A 179 11.22 -3.27 38.05
C ALA A 179 9.97 -2.93 38.87
N SER A 180 9.93 -1.76 39.53
CA SER A 180 8.78 -1.30 40.31
C SER A 180 7.56 -1.00 39.43
N TRP A 181 7.80 -0.41 38.27
CA TRP A 181 6.75 -0.03 37.32
C TRP A 181 6.21 -1.24 36.57
N ILE A 182 7.08 -2.22 36.24
CA ILE A 182 6.66 -3.50 35.67
C ILE A 182 5.79 -4.27 36.67
N LYS A 183 6.16 -4.31 37.95
CA LYS A 183 5.31 -4.93 39.00
C LYS A 183 3.96 -4.24 39.16
N SER A 184 3.91 -2.90 39.09
CA SER A 184 2.62 -2.18 39.15
C SER A 184 1.74 -2.45 37.93
N ALA A 185 2.34 -2.59 36.75
CA ALA A 185 1.62 -2.96 35.53
C ALA A 185 1.11 -4.41 35.60
N ASP A 186 1.97 -5.36 36.00
CA ASP A 186 1.60 -6.77 36.13
C ASP A 186 0.49 -7.00 37.16
N ASP A 187 0.54 -6.32 38.32
CA ASP A 187 -0.47 -6.45 39.38
C ASP A 187 -1.85 -5.90 38.95
N TYR A 188 -1.86 -4.91 38.03
CA TYR A 188 -3.07 -4.39 37.41
C TYR A 188 -3.68 -5.37 36.39
N PHE A 189 -2.85 -6.03 35.58
CA PHE A 189 -3.31 -7.01 34.58
C PHE A 189 -3.73 -8.34 35.21
N LEU A 190 -3.03 -8.81 36.26
CA LEU A 190 -3.33 -10.06 36.96
C LEU A 190 -4.59 -9.97 37.86
N LYS A 191 -4.85 -8.83 38.50
CA LYS A 191 -6.10 -8.62 39.26
C LYS A 191 -7.36 -8.68 38.41
N ARG A 192 -7.25 -8.42 37.10
CA ARG A 192 -8.38 -8.54 36.16
C ARG A 192 -8.68 -10.00 35.77
N SER A 193 -7.71 -10.90 35.91
CA SER A 193 -7.85 -12.32 35.58
C SER A 193 -8.52 -13.14 36.68
N HIS A 194 -8.55 -12.67 37.93
CA HIS A 194 -9.07 -13.43 39.07
C HIS A 194 -10.55 -13.19 39.41
N ASN A 195 -11.25 -12.30 38.68
CA ASN A 195 -12.66 -11.97 38.96
C ASN A 195 -13.69 -12.76 38.14
N SER A 196 -13.31 -13.82 37.40
CA SER A 196 -14.27 -14.59 36.58
C SER A 196 -14.28 -16.10 36.77
N LEU A 197 -13.62 -16.65 37.79
CA LEU A 197 -13.70 -18.09 38.09
C LEU A 197 -14.07 -18.34 39.55
N GLY A 198 -15.36 -18.54 39.79
CA GLY A 198 -15.88 -18.95 41.09
C GLY A 198 -17.40 -18.99 41.15
N GLN A 199 -18.03 -20.01 40.55
CA GLN A 199 -19.22 -20.65 41.10
C GLN A 199 -19.51 -21.98 40.40
N GLU A 200 -19.05 -23.08 41.02
CA GLU A 200 -19.62 -24.41 40.83
C GLU A 200 -21.01 -24.48 41.45
N ARG A 201 -21.98 -25.07 40.73
CA ARG A 201 -23.09 -25.82 41.34
C ARG A 201 -23.53 -26.99 40.44
N ASN A 202 -23.43 -28.18 41.02
CA ASN A 202 -24.02 -29.44 40.56
C ASN A 202 -25.55 -29.46 40.66
N SER A 203 -26.24 -30.12 39.71
CA SER A 203 -27.29 -31.15 39.96
C SER A 203 -27.93 -31.71 38.68
N SER A 204 -27.61 -32.99 38.42
CA SER A 204 -28.46 -34.16 38.08
C SER A 204 -29.76 -34.09 37.25
N GLU A 205 -29.79 -35.04 36.29
CA GLU A 205 -30.86 -35.96 35.86
C GLU A 205 -31.95 -35.57 34.81
N ALA A 206 -31.78 -36.20 33.63
CA ALA A 206 -32.75 -36.92 32.78
C ALA A 206 -34.09 -36.28 32.34
N SER A 207 -34.29 -36.23 31.01
CA SER A 207 -35.37 -36.97 30.33
C SER A 207 -35.26 -36.91 28.79
N ARG A 208 -35.90 -37.87 28.13
CA ARG A 208 -35.68 -38.35 26.76
C ARG A 208 -36.60 -37.72 25.70
N SER A 209 -36.14 -37.80 24.44
CA SER A 209 -36.87 -37.69 23.15
C SER A 209 -37.35 -36.27 22.79
N SER A 210 -37.27 -35.80 21.55
CA SER A 210 -37.64 -36.46 20.30
C SER A 210 -36.85 -35.92 19.09
N ARG A 211 -36.70 -36.80 18.09
CA ARG A 211 -36.14 -36.57 16.74
C ARG A 211 -36.51 -35.21 16.14
N SER A 212 -35.50 -34.49 15.63
CA SER A 212 -35.63 -33.84 14.33
C SER A 212 -34.45 -34.23 13.45
N HIS A 213 -34.77 -34.82 12.31
CA HIS A 213 -33.82 -35.06 11.24
C HIS A 213 -33.41 -33.72 10.64
N HIS A 214 -32.27 -33.17 11.04
CA HIS A 214 -31.42 -32.42 10.14
C HIS A 214 -30.05 -33.10 10.16
N LYS A 215 -29.84 -33.97 9.16
CA LYS A 215 -28.56 -34.62 8.89
C LYS A 215 -27.49 -33.54 8.76
N LYS A 216 -26.70 -33.34 9.82
CA LYS A 216 -25.39 -32.69 9.73
C LYS A 216 -24.47 -33.64 8.95
N SER A 217 -24.44 -33.52 7.63
CA SER A 217 -23.26 -33.94 6.88
C SER A 217 -22.15 -32.92 7.14
N ARG A 218 -21.55 -32.99 8.33
CA ARG A 218 -20.23 -32.39 8.56
C ARG A 218 -19.18 -33.27 7.87
N GLY A 219 -19.26 -33.36 6.54
CA GLY A 219 -18.03 -33.56 5.77
C GLY A 219 -17.20 -32.31 6.01
N SER A 220 -15.98 -32.46 6.51
CA SER A 220 -15.07 -31.34 6.79
C SER A 220 -14.81 -30.58 5.48
N LYS A 221 -15.65 -29.57 5.20
CA LYS A 221 -15.41 -28.66 4.09
C LYS A 221 -14.22 -27.80 4.50
N VAL A 222 -13.18 -27.83 3.68
CA VAL A 222 -11.96 -27.02 3.86
C VAL A 222 -12.37 -25.54 3.98
N PRO A 223 -12.08 -24.86 5.11
CA PRO A 223 -12.40 -23.45 5.28
C PRO A 223 -11.77 -22.59 4.19
N LEU A 224 -12.48 -21.55 3.76
CA LEU A 224 -12.09 -20.70 2.64
C LEU A 224 -11.77 -19.27 3.09
N ILE A 225 -10.67 -18.73 2.58
CA ILE A 225 -10.26 -17.33 2.75
C ILE A 225 -10.34 -16.67 1.37
N VAL A 226 -11.10 -15.58 1.28
CA VAL A 226 -11.21 -14.78 0.05
C VAL A 226 -10.21 -13.64 0.09
N VAL A 227 -9.44 -13.47 -0.98
CA VAL A 227 -8.56 -12.31 -1.20
C VAL A 227 -9.10 -11.44 -2.34
N PRO A 228 -8.78 -10.13 -2.39
CA PRO A 228 -9.25 -9.27 -3.46
C PRO A 228 -8.62 -9.68 -4.81
N PRO A 229 -9.37 -9.64 -5.93
CA PRO A 229 -8.87 -9.99 -7.26
C PRO A 229 -7.99 -8.88 -7.89
N SER A 230 -7.64 -7.85 -7.12
CA SER A 230 -6.90 -6.69 -7.62
C SER A 230 -5.39 -6.95 -7.62
N PHE A 231 -4.76 -6.76 -8.78
CA PHE A 231 -3.30 -6.88 -8.95
C PHE A 231 -2.49 -5.90 -8.08
N ASN A 232 -3.11 -4.78 -7.68
CA ASN A 232 -2.51 -3.74 -6.87
C ASN A 232 -2.98 -3.80 -5.41
N ALA A 233 -3.71 -4.85 -5.01
CA ALA A 233 -4.04 -5.04 -3.60
C ALA A 233 -2.77 -5.30 -2.78
N PHE A 234 -2.79 -4.83 -1.54
CA PHE A 234 -1.69 -5.00 -0.60
C PHE A 234 -1.39 -6.49 -0.35
N ILE A 235 -2.45 -7.27 -0.08
CA ILE A 235 -2.43 -8.74 -0.10
C ILE A 235 -3.28 -9.23 -1.27
N SER A 236 -2.72 -10.14 -2.05
CA SER A 236 -3.36 -10.78 -3.21
C SER A 236 -2.85 -12.22 -3.36
N MET A 237 -3.33 -12.94 -4.37
CA MET A 237 -2.83 -14.29 -4.69
C MET A 237 -1.31 -14.35 -4.97
N TYR A 238 -0.66 -13.22 -5.24
CA TYR A 238 0.79 -13.17 -5.46
C TYR A 238 1.61 -13.34 -4.18
N ASN A 239 1.10 -12.87 -3.04
CA ASN A 239 1.88 -12.75 -1.81
C ASN A 239 1.23 -13.31 -0.55
N VAL A 240 -0.05 -13.67 -0.62
CA VAL A 240 -0.78 -14.25 0.53
C VAL A 240 -0.12 -15.53 1.02
N LYS A 241 0.46 -16.34 0.12
CA LYS A 241 1.16 -17.58 0.48
C LYS A 241 2.40 -17.30 1.33
N GLN A 242 3.30 -16.42 0.88
CA GLN A 242 4.51 -16.09 1.65
C GLN A 242 4.16 -15.50 3.02
N LEU A 243 3.12 -14.68 3.10
CA LEU A 243 2.70 -14.09 4.37
C LEU A 243 2.13 -15.14 5.34
N LEU A 244 1.25 -16.03 4.86
CA LEU A 244 0.48 -16.96 5.70
C LEU A 244 1.10 -18.36 5.82
N GLU A 245 2.17 -18.65 5.09
CA GLU A 245 2.94 -19.90 5.19
C GLU A 245 4.34 -19.61 5.75
N ASP A 246 5.09 -18.70 5.10
CA ASP A 246 6.48 -18.39 5.46
C ASP A 246 6.61 -17.30 6.54
N GLN A 247 5.48 -16.73 6.98
CA GLN A 247 5.42 -15.62 7.96
C GLN A 247 6.22 -14.39 7.50
N ARG A 248 6.29 -14.18 6.19
CA ARG A 248 7.11 -13.13 5.58
C ARG A 248 6.32 -12.37 4.52
N PHE A 249 6.30 -11.06 4.64
CA PHE A 249 5.66 -10.21 3.66
C PHE A 249 6.62 -9.87 2.51
N GLU A 250 6.16 -10.14 1.30
CA GLU A 250 6.77 -9.62 0.07
C GLU A 250 5.74 -8.80 -0.72
N PRO A 251 6.10 -7.58 -1.19
CA PRO A 251 5.22 -6.83 -2.06
C PRO A 251 4.93 -7.59 -3.36
N GLY A 252 3.67 -7.63 -3.78
CA GLY A 252 3.27 -8.33 -5.02
C GLY A 252 3.97 -7.81 -6.28
N SER A 253 4.47 -6.56 -6.28
CA SER A 253 5.32 -6.03 -7.36
C SER A 253 6.65 -6.77 -7.49
N SER A 254 7.29 -7.12 -6.37
CA SER A 254 8.59 -7.81 -6.35
C SER A 254 8.48 -9.25 -6.87
N VAL A 255 7.42 -9.96 -6.48
CA VAL A 255 7.12 -11.33 -6.94
C VAL A 255 6.88 -11.35 -8.46
N ARG A 256 6.27 -10.31 -9.03
CA ARG A 256 6.06 -10.20 -10.49
C ARG A 256 7.35 -9.93 -11.24
N THR A 257 8.18 -9.01 -10.74
CA THR A 257 9.46 -8.67 -11.39
C THR A 257 10.44 -9.85 -11.39
N SER A 258 10.38 -10.72 -10.38
CA SER A 258 11.19 -11.94 -10.31
C SER A 258 10.66 -13.10 -11.18
N GLY A 259 9.55 -12.90 -11.91
CA GLY A 259 8.96 -13.93 -12.76
C GLY A 259 8.18 -15.01 -11.99
N GLY A 260 7.78 -14.72 -10.75
CA GLY A 260 6.96 -15.61 -9.94
C GLY A 260 5.62 -15.93 -10.62
N LYS A 261 5.25 -17.21 -10.66
CA LYS A 261 3.95 -17.66 -11.16
C LYS A 261 2.89 -17.51 -10.07
N ILE A 262 1.68 -17.08 -10.46
CA ILE A 262 0.52 -17.06 -9.56
C ILE A 262 0.04 -18.51 -9.39
N GLU A 263 -0.07 -18.94 -8.14
CA GLU A 263 -0.80 -20.16 -7.82
C GLU A 263 -2.29 -19.83 -7.76
N HIS A 264 -3.09 -20.45 -8.64
CA HIS A 264 -4.53 -20.19 -8.69
C HIS A 264 -5.31 -20.90 -7.57
N ASN A 265 -4.75 -21.97 -7.01
CA ASN A 265 -5.33 -22.74 -5.92
C ASN A 265 -4.28 -22.86 -4.81
N ILE A 266 -4.37 -22.01 -3.80
CA ILE A 266 -3.45 -22.03 -2.66
C ILE A 266 -4.14 -22.76 -1.51
N PHE A 267 -3.46 -23.78 -0.99
CA PHE A 267 -3.88 -24.46 0.24
C PHE A 267 -2.81 -24.28 1.30
N LEU A 268 -3.21 -23.78 2.46
CA LEU A 268 -2.32 -23.56 3.60
C LEU A 268 -2.75 -24.42 4.78
N THR A 269 -1.80 -24.87 5.60
CA THR A 269 -2.12 -25.59 6.85
C THR A 269 -1.75 -24.74 8.05
N HIS A 270 -2.73 -24.46 8.91
CA HIS A 270 -2.51 -23.76 10.18
C HIS A 270 -3.16 -24.57 11.31
N ASN A 271 -2.40 -24.86 12.37
CA ASN A 271 -2.82 -25.68 13.52
C ASN A 271 -3.49 -27.01 13.12
N GLY A 272 -2.99 -27.67 12.07
CA GLY A 272 -3.53 -28.95 11.57
C GLY A 272 -4.83 -28.84 10.76
N ILE A 273 -5.32 -27.62 10.49
CA ILE A 273 -6.47 -27.36 9.64
C ILE A 273 -5.98 -26.81 8.30
N GLN A 274 -6.45 -27.41 7.20
CA GLN A 274 -6.16 -26.91 5.85
C GLN A 274 -7.16 -25.80 5.49
N TYR A 275 -6.68 -24.70 4.92
CA TYR A 275 -7.43 -23.56 4.42
C TYR A 275 -7.22 -23.42 2.92
N GLU A 276 -8.29 -23.15 2.19
CA GLU A 276 -8.25 -22.82 0.77
C GLU A 276 -8.29 -21.31 0.60
N ILE A 277 -7.44 -20.75 -0.26
CA ILE A 277 -7.44 -19.33 -0.59
C ILE A 277 -7.79 -19.14 -2.07
N THR A 278 -8.69 -18.20 -2.34
CA THR A 278 -9.06 -17.83 -3.72
C THR A 278 -9.40 -16.36 -3.87
N ASP A 279 -9.14 -15.81 -5.05
CA ASP A 279 -9.64 -14.51 -5.52
C ASP A 279 -10.86 -14.64 -6.44
N ASN A 280 -11.11 -15.84 -6.98
CA ASN A 280 -12.13 -16.07 -8.00
C ASN A 280 -13.49 -16.37 -7.38
N VAL A 281 -14.08 -15.31 -6.82
CA VAL A 281 -15.39 -15.36 -6.17
C VAL A 281 -16.52 -15.81 -7.12
N LYS A 282 -16.37 -15.61 -8.43
CA LYS A 282 -17.38 -16.03 -9.43
C LYS A 282 -17.51 -17.55 -9.55
N SER A 283 -16.49 -18.29 -9.13
CA SER A 283 -16.51 -19.76 -9.12
C SER A 283 -17.21 -20.34 -7.89
N LEU A 284 -17.43 -19.54 -6.84
CA LEU A 284 -18.01 -19.97 -5.57
C LEU A 284 -19.53 -20.14 -5.71
N ARG A 285 -20.04 -21.30 -5.30
CA ARG A 285 -21.47 -21.59 -5.23
C ARG A 285 -22.00 -21.23 -3.84
N ASP A 286 -23.32 -21.11 -3.69
CA ASP A 286 -23.97 -20.86 -2.39
C ASP A 286 -23.45 -21.68 -1.19
N PRO A 287 -23.21 -23.01 -1.30
CA PRO A 287 -22.68 -23.81 -0.20
C PRO A 287 -21.17 -23.63 0.06
N ASP A 288 -20.44 -22.98 -0.85
CA ASP A 288 -19.03 -22.59 -0.65
C ASP A 288 -18.92 -21.33 0.20
N TRP A 289 -19.94 -20.47 0.18
CA TRP A 289 -19.97 -19.29 1.04
C TRP A 289 -20.11 -19.63 2.52
N ASP A 290 -20.73 -20.77 2.85
CA ASP A 290 -20.89 -21.22 4.23
C ASP A 290 -19.57 -21.71 4.86
N ARG A 291 -18.55 -21.99 4.05
CA ARG A 291 -17.19 -22.33 4.50
C ARG A 291 -16.23 -21.14 4.45
N VAL A 292 -16.66 -19.96 4.00
CA VAL A 292 -15.84 -18.75 4.02
C VAL A 292 -15.66 -18.29 5.46
N VAL A 293 -14.42 -18.31 5.96
CA VAL A 293 -14.10 -17.89 7.33
C VAL A 293 -13.61 -16.45 7.38
N CYS A 294 -12.94 -16.00 6.32
CA CYS A 294 -12.31 -14.68 6.27
C CYS A 294 -12.36 -14.08 4.85
N VAL A 295 -12.52 -12.76 4.80
CA VAL A 295 -12.38 -11.93 3.61
C VAL A 295 -11.32 -10.88 3.88
N ILE A 296 -10.23 -10.95 3.12
CA ILE A 296 -9.24 -9.88 3.06
C ILE A 296 -9.76 -8.84 2.06
N THR A 297 -9.73 -7.57 2.44
CA THR A 297 -10.21 -6.45 1.60
C THR A 297 -9.10 -5.43 1.35
N ASP A 298 -9.15 -4.78 0.19
CA ASP A 298 -8.31 -3.63 -0.19
C ASP A 298 -9.04 -2.29 0.03
N GLY A 299 -10.24 -2.32 0.62
CA GLY A 299 -11.07 -1.13 0.87
C GLY A 299 -11.97 -0.73 -0.29
N ASN A 300 -12.07 -1.53 -1.35
CA ASN A 300 -12.93 -1.25 -2.51
C ASN A 300 -14.33 -1.87 -2.37
N GLU A 301 -15.36 -1.03 -2.20
CA GLU A 301 -16.73 -1.50 -1.98
C GLU A 301 -17.34 -2.24 -3.18
N TRP A 302 -16.90 -1.91 -4.40
CA TRP A 302 -17.46 -2.50 -5.60
C TRP A 302 -17.23 -4.03 -5.68
N VAL A 303 -16.23 -4.56 -4.96
CA VAL A 303 -15.91 -5.99 -4.92
C VAL A 303 -17.07 -6.82 -4.34
N PHE A 304 -17.74 -6.29 -3.30
CA PHE A 304 -18.81 -6.99 -2.59
C PHE A 304 -20.07 -7.19 -3.44
N LYS A 305 -20.28 -6.41 -4.51
CA LYS A 305 -21.39 -6.62 -5.45
C LYS A 305 -21.38 -8.02 -6.07
N SER A 306 -20.19 -8.63 -6.20
CA SER A 306 -20.02 -9.99 -6.72
C SER A 306 -20.17 -11.08 -5.67
N TYR A 307 -20.24 -10.74 -4.37
CA TYR A 307 -20.24 -11.70 -3.27
C TYR A 307 -21.65 -12.22 -2.97
N LYS A 308 -21.80 -13.24 -2.13
CA LYS A 308 -23.12 -13.66 -1.60
C LYS A 308 -23.78 -12.50 -0.86
N TRP A 309 -23.02 -11.83 0.02
CA TRP A 309 -23.43 -10.62 0.72
C TRP A 309 -23.00 -9.38 -0.08
N LYS A 310 -23.98 -8.62 -0.57
CA LYS A 310 -23.73 -7.55 -1.57
C LYS A 310 -23.13 -6.27 -0.98
N THR A 311 -23.05 -6.17 0.33
CA THR A 311 -22.53 -5.01 1.08
C THR A 311 -21.37 -5.44 1.99
N HIS A 312 -20.50 -4.50 2.33
CA HIS A 312 -19.42 -4.75 3.27
C HIS A 312 -19.95 -5.04 4.68
N GLU A 313 -21.06 -4.42 5.09
CA GLU A 313 -21.69 -4.62 6.41
C GLU A 313 -22.18 -6.05 6.56
N ASP A 314 -22.97 -6.52 5.59
CA ASP A 314 -23.49 -7.89 5.60
C ASP A 314 -22.34 -8.89 5.53
N THR A 315 -21.33 -8.63 4.70
CA THR A 315 -20.15 -9.49 4.59
C THR A 315 -19.46 -9.62 5.95
N PHE A 316 -19.07 -8.52 6.58
CA PHE A 316 -18.30 -8.57 7.82
C PHE A 316 -19.12 -8.89 9.09
N ASN A 317 -20.46 -8.85 8.98
CA ASN A 317 -21.32 -9.47 9.99
C ASN A 317 -21.24 -11.00 9.91
N ASN A 318 -21.23 -11.58 8.70
CA ASN A 318 -21.22 -13.02 8.50
C ASN A 318 -19.82 -13.65 8.56
N VAL A 319 -18.77 -13.00 8.03
CA VAL A 319 -17.38 -13.52 7.98
C VAL A 319 -16.37 -12.56 8.63
N VAL A 320 -15.16 -13.01 8.94
CA VAL A 320 -14.12 -12.12 9.47
C VAL A 320 -13.63 -11.21 8.34
N GLY A 321 -13.60 -9.90 8.58
CA GLY A 321 -12.96 -8.95 7.69
C GLY A 321 -11.54 -8.63 8.14
N VAL A 322 -10.60 -8.61 7.21
CA VAL A 322 -9.22 -8.17 7.47
C VAL A 322 -8.78 -7.14 6.44
N TYR A 323 -8.14 -6.08 6.89
CA TYR A 323 -7.53 -5.05 6.05
C TYR A 323 -6.06 -4.90 6.43
N PHE A 324 -5.18 -5.12 5.46
CA PHE A 324 -3.74 -4.93 5.64
C PHE A 324 -3.32 -3.55 5.15
N LYS A 325 -2.37 -2.93 5.86
CA LYS A 325 -1.71 -1.69 5.44
C LYS A 325 -0.28 -1.64 5.96
N TYR A 326 0.51 -0.69 5.47
CA TYR A 326 1.75 -0.34 6.17
C TYR A 326 1.43 0.46 7.44
N ASN A 327 2.27 0.29 8.47
CA ASN A 327 2.12 1.01 9.74
C ASN A 327 2.22 2.55 9.60
N ASN A 328 3.00 3.04 8.63
CA ASN A 328 3.15 4.46 8.34
C ASN A 328 2.01 5.03 7.46
N GLU A 329 1.09 4.19 6.99
CA GLU A 329 -0.05 4.62 6.19
C GLU A 329 -1.28 4.91 7.05
N ILE A 330 -1.98 5.98 6.70
CA ILE A 330 -3.25 6.34 7.33
C ILE A 330 -4.35 5.46 6.74
N THR A 331 -5.05 4.72 7.61
CA THR A 331 -6.20 3.92 7.21
C THR A 331 -7.28 4.83 6.60
N PRO A 332 -7.81 4.54 5.40
CA PRO A 332 -8.88 5.34 4.82
C PRO A 332 -10.11 5.43 5.73
N GLN A 333 -10.69 6.63 5.89
CA GLN A 333 -11.84 6.86 6.79
C GLN A 333 -13.02 5.90 6.56
N LYS A 334 -13.25 5.48 5.31
CA LYS A 334 -14.28 4.49 4.98
C LYS A 334 -14.00 3.13 5.64
N VAL A 335 -12.76 2.65 5.61
CA VAL A 335 -12.35 1.34 6.15
C VAL A 335 -12.36 1.38 7.68
N GLN A 336 -12.02 2.51 8.29
CA GLN A 336 -12.10 2.68 9.75
C GLN A 336 -13.53 2.48 10.30
N LYS A 337 -14.56 2.75 9.49
CA LYS A 337 -15.96 2.53 9.85
C LYS A 337 -16.41 1.07 9.66
N TRP A 338 -15.66 0.27 8.92
CA TRP A 338 -16.01 -1.11 8.64
C TRP A 338 -15.62 -2.01 9.82
N LYS A 339 -16.38 -3.09 10.01
CA LYS A 339 -16.11 -4.11 11.01
C LYS A 339 -14.98 -5.05 10.55
N VAL A 340 -13.79 -4.50 10.36
CA VAL A 340 -12.60 -5.22 9.89
C VAL A 340 -11.49 -5.13 10.92
N ASN A 341 -10.65 -6.17 10.99
CA ASN A 341 -9.41 -6.13 11.76
C ASN A 341 -8.35 -5.46 10.88
N ILE A 342 -7.75 -4.40 11.38
CA ILE A 342 -6.65 -3.70 10.71
C ILE A 342 -5.36 -4.35 11.18
N ILE A 343 -4.60 -4.90 10.24
CA ILE A 343 -3.30 -5.52 10.49
C ILE A 343 -2.23 -4.69 9.82
N GLU A 344 -1.24 -4.28 10.59
CA GLU A 344 -0.17 -3.41 10.12
C GLU A 344 1.08 -4.23 9.80
N ILE A 345 1.70 -3.93 8.66
CA ILE A 345 2.98 -4.51 8.27
C ILE A 345 4.04 -3.41 8.28
N HIS A 346 5.25 -3.73 8.75
CA HIS A 346 6.34 -2.78 8.68
C HIS A 346 6.94 -2.74 7.26
N PRO A 347 7.20 -1.56 6.67
CA PRO A 347 7.78 -1.48 5.33
C PRO A 347 9.17 -2.11 5.24
N GLU A 348 9.99 -1.98 6.30
CA GLU A 348 11.40 -2.41 6.31
C GLU A 348 11.71 -3.54 7.30
N MET A 349 10.95 -3.70 8.38
CA MET A 349 11.27 -4.62 9.46
C MET A 349 10.56 -5.96 9.26
N ARG A 350 11.15 -6.83 8.43
CA ARG A 350 10.58 -8.15 8.10
C ARG A 350 10.47 -9.10 9.29
N HIS A 351 11.26 -8.89 10.35
CA HIS A 351 11.11 -9.68 11.59
C HIS A 351 9.78 -9.44 12.31
N LYS A 352 9.08 -8.32 12.01
CA LYS A 352 7.75 -8.03 12.54
C LYS A 352 6.62 -8.66 11.73
N ASP A 353 6.91 -9.27 10.58
CA ASP A 353 5.88 -9.92 9.76
C ASP A 353 5.27 -11.14 10.51
N ALA A 354 6.03 -11.76 11.42
CA ALA A 354 5.53 -12.80 12.32
C ALA A 354 4.43 -12.30 13.28
N GLU A 355 4.49 -11.04 13.70
CA GLU A 355 3.42 -10.41 14.52
C GLU A 355 2.14 -10.26 13.69
N ALA A 356 2.26 -9.75 12.46
CA ALA A 356 1.13 -9.62 11.53
C ALA A 356 0.50 -10.98 11.17
N TYR A 357 1.33 -12.02 11.04
CA TYR A 357 0.86 -13.40 10.87
C TYR A 357 0.02 -13.87 12.07
N MET A 358 0.52 -13.65 13.29
CA MET A 358 -0.18 -14.03 14.51
C MET A 358 -1.50 -13.26 14.66
N ASP A 359 -1.50 -11.95 14.40
CA ASP A 359 -2.70 -11.12 14.44
C ASP A 359 -3.76 -11.57 13.44
N PHE A 360 -3.34 -11.99 12.24
CA PHE A 360 -4.23 -12.54 11.24
C PHE A 360 -4.92 -13.80 11.75
N TRP A 361 -4.15 -14.78 12.22
CA TRP A 361 -4.73 -16.04 12.70
C TRP A 361 -5.55 -15.85 13.97
N ASN A 362 -5.16 -14.95 14.87
CA ASN A 362 -5.97 -14.57 16.03
C ASN A 362 -7.33 -14.01 15.60
N ALA A 363 -7.38 -13.15 14.59
CA ALA A 363 -8.62 -12.60 14.05
C ALA A 363 -9.51 -13.69 13.43
N VAL A 364 -8.94 -14.61 12.65
CA VAL A 364 -9.67 -15.71 11.99
C VAL A 364 -10.19 -16.73 13.00
N LEU A 365 -9.36 -17.14 13.96
CA LEU A 365 -9.71 -18.16 14.96
C LEU A 365 -10.70 -17.65 16.00
N LYS A 366 -10.65 -16.36 16.39
CA LYS A 366 -11.57 -15.77 17.37
C LYS A 366 -13.04 -15.90 16.95
N LYS A 367 -13.34 -15.82 15.65
CA LYS A 367 -14.71 -16.02 15.13
C LYS A 367 -15.08 -17.49 14.97
N SER A 368 -14.11 -18.39 14.79
CA SER A 368 -14.40 -19.83 14.71
C SER A 368 -14.89 -20.41 16.05
N ASN A 369 -14.60 -19.75 17.17
CA ASN A 369 -14.97 -20.16 18.52
C ASN A 369 -16.19 -19.42 19.10
N ALA A 370 -16.76 -18.46 18.36
CA ALA A 370 -17.95 -17.69 18.74
C ALA A 370 -19.14 -18.14 17.89
#